data_AF-A0A1G4RX51-F1
#
_entry.id   AF-A0A1G4RX51-F1
#
_cell.length_a   1.000
_cell.length_b   1.000
_cell.length_c   1.000
_cell.angle_alpha   90.00
_cell.angle_beta   90.00
_cell.angle_gamma   90.00
#
_symmetry.space_group_name_H-M   'P 1'
#
loop_
_entity.id
_entity.type
_entity.pdbx_description
1 polymer ?
#
loop_
_entity_poly.entity_id
_entity_poly.type
_entity_poly.pdbx_seq_one_letter_code
_entity_poly.pdbx_strand_id
1 'polypeptide(L)'
;MKLKLIGTLLLLSALGVQAQQKVISLYPGAAPGSENWTWNEGESDSNAFNTKVVYNVTHPSLGVFLPDSSIATGTAVVICPGGGFHTLSINSEGYDVAKWLNKQGVACFVLKYRLAHSLTNDPVKELIAKMSQKDFPKQVAPVIPLAIADARAALTYVREHASEYHVSPQRIGIMGFSAGGTLAGAAAFNYTAANKPDFDAPIYAYVPPELISKIPDDAPPMFIAAATDDQLGLAPHSIELYSKWLASKHSAELHMYAKGGHGFGMRKQSLPTDNWIDRFNEWLDLKGFLKPIDPQVKSVKERADQWEAYHKQWEDAFHKDWANMTRYKADNEKVKASAPNPKSVVYMGDSITDFWISRDSTFWSGKPYFDRGISGQTTTQMLVRFREDVIDLKPGAVVILAGINDIAQNNGPIDIEDIFGNIQSMALLAKAANIKVVLCSVLPAYAFPWRPGMEPAQKVVQLNAMIKAFADANKMVYVDYHSAMADERKGLPKNLAADGVHPTVEGYRIMGPLVEKGIAEALKTKQAR
;
A
#
# COMPACT_ATOMS: atom_id res chain seq x y z
N MET A 1 -4.92 11.82 70.09
CA MET A 1 -3.61 11.75 69.42
C MET A 1 -3.18 10.28 69.34
N LYS A 2 -3.06 9.74 68.12
CA LYS A 2 -2.35 8.52 67.66
C LYS A 2 -3.18 7.78 66.60
N LEU A 3 -2.86 8.08 65.33
CA LEU A 3 -3.20 7.28 64.15
C LEU A 3 -2.61 5.87 64.31
N LYS A 4 -3.40 4.83 64.02
CA LYS A 4 -2.89 3.50 63.68
C LYS A 4 -3.03 3.32 62.16
N LEU A 5 -1.88 3.22 61.50
CA LEU A 5 -1.73 2.87 60.09
C LEU A 5 -2.17 1.41 59.90
N ILE A 6 -3.16 1.15 59.05
CA ILE A 6 -3.46 -0.18 58.53
C ILE A 6 -2.79 -0.28 57.17
N GLY A 7 -1.69 -1.04 57.09
CA GLY A 7 -1.03 -1.39 55.84
C GLY A 7 -1.69 -2.62 55.24
N THR A 8 -2.41 -2.45 54.15
CA THR A 8 -2.93 -3.56 53.34
C THR A 8 -1.90 -3.87 52.26
N LEU A 9 -1.24 -5.02 52.37
CA LEU A 9 -0.30 -5.55 51.38
C LEU A 9 -1.12 -6.13 50.21
N LEU A 10 -1.16 -5.42 49.07
CA LEU A 10 -1.76 -5.91 47.83
C LEU A 10 -0.75 -6.81 47.11
N LEU A 11 -0.92 -8.13 47.23
CA LEU A 11 -0.30 -9.09 46.31
C LEU A 11 -0.93 -8.91 44.93
N LEU A 12 -0.21 -8.29 43.99
CA LEU A 12 -0.51 -8.40 42.57
C LEU A 12 -0.03 -9.77 42.07
N SER A 13 -0.95 -10.73 41.99
CA SER A 13 -0.78 -11.92 41.19
C SER A 13 -0.90 -11.54 39.70
N ALA A 14 0.23 -11.50 38.99
CA ALA A 14 0.26 -11.38 37.54
C ALA A 14 -0.31 -12.65 36.90
N LEU A 15 -1.58 -12.61 36.50
CA LEU A 15 -2.17 -13.61 35.61
C LEU A 15 -1.64 -13.33 34.20
N GLY A 16 -0.65 -14.11 33.76
CA GLY A 16 -0.23 -14.14 32.37
C GLY A 16 -1.36 -14.70 31.51
N VAL A 17 -1.95 -13.86 30.66
CA VAL A 17 -2.86 -14.30 29.61
C VAL A 17 -2.02 -15.04 28.56
N GLN A 18 -2.04 -16.38 28.54
CA GLN A 18 -1.59 -17.11 27.37
C GLN A 18 -2.63 -16.91 26.26
N ALA A 19 -2.26 -16.21 25.20
CA ALA A 19 -3.09 -16.11 24.01
C ALA A 19 -3.25 -17.52 23.40
N GLN A 20 -4.48 -18.02 23.41
CA GLN A 20 -4.82 -19.28 22.75
C GLN A 20 -4.67 -19.13 21.24
N GLN A 21 -3.98 -20.07 20.59
CA GLN A 21 -3.81 -20.07 19.15
C GLN A 21 -5.19 -20.15 18.46
N LYS A 22 -5.50 -19.21 17.57
CA LYS A 22 -6.77 -19.17 16.82
C LYS A 22 -6.82 -20.35 15.85
N VAL A 23 -7.89 -21.14 15.91
CA VAL A 23 -8.15 -22.27 15.01
C VAL A 23 -9.46 -22.01 14.27
N ILE A 24 -9.43 -22.16 12.96
CA ILE A 24 -10.58 -21.94 12.07
C ILE A 24 -11.04 -23.28 11.51
N SER A 25 -12.32 -23.63 11.68
CA SER A 25 -12.93 -24.73 10.93
C SER A 25 -13.10 -24.32 9.47
N LEU A 26 -12.61 -25.12 8.54
CA LEU A 26 -12.63 -24.76 7.12
C LEU A 26 -14.02 -24.89 6.49
N TYR A 27 -14.85 -25.75 7.07
CA TYR A 27 -16.24 -25.97 6.67
C TYR A 27 -17.16 -25.73 7.86
N PRO A 28 -18.39 -25.23 7.65
CA PRO A 28 -19.37 -25.02 8.72
C PRO A 28 -19.93 -26.33 9.31
N GLY A 29 -19.67 -27.47 8.68
CA GLY A 29 -20.10 -28.80 9.12
C GLY A 29 -19.16 -29.89 8.61
N ALA A 30 -19.69 -31.07 8.28
CA ALA A 30 -18.89 -32.13 7.67
C ALA A 30 -18.29 -31.65 6.33
N ALA A 31 -17.03 -31.99 6.08
CA ALA A 31 -16.35 -31.60 4.85
C ALA A 31 -16.96 -32.33 3.64
N PRO A 32 -17.23 -31.64 2.51
CA PRO A 32 -17.88 -32.23 1.34
C PRO A 32 -17.15 -33.47 0.79
N GLY A 33 -17.87 -34.57 0.57
CA GLY A 33 -17.31 -35.85 0.10
C GLY A 33 -16.75 -36.76 1.20
N SER A 34 -16.88 -36.36 2.47
CA SER A 34 -16.49 -37.14 3.66
C SER A 34 -17.56 -37.11 4.75
N GLU A 35 -18.82 -36.86 4.39
CA GLU A 35 -19.95 -36.72 5.32
C GLU A 35 -20.18 -37.98 6.17
N ASN A 36 -19.81 -39.14 5.63
CA ASN A 36 -19.94 -40.44 6.29
C ASN A 36 -18.71 -40.84 7.13
N TRP A 37 -17.68 -39.98 7.23
CA TRP A 37 -16.50 -40.28 8.03
C TRP A 37 -16.81 -40.07 9.52
N THR A 38 -16.56 -41.10 10.34
CA THR A 38 -16.99 -41.13 11.76
C THR A 38 -15.84 -41.31 12.74
N TRP A 39 -14.60 -41.30 12.27
CA TRP A 39 -13.42 -41.41 13.14
C TRP A 39 -13.02 -40.06 13.72
N ASN A 40 -12.34 -40.12 14.87
CA ASN A 40 -11.88 -38.94 15.59
C ASN A 40 -10.43 -38.61 15.25
N GLU A 41 -10.14 -37.31 15.13
CA GLU A 41 -8.77 -36.80 15.07
C GLU A 41 -8.00 -37.20 16.33
N GLY A 42 -6.75 -37.60 16.15
CA GLY A 42 -5.83 -37.94 17.23
C GLY A 42 -4.46 -37.32 17.03
N GLU A 43 -3.65 -37.35 18.10
CA GLU A 43 -2.28 -36.85 18.10
C GLU A 43 -1.32 -37.92 18.65
N SER A 44 -0.08 -37.95 18.16
CA SER A 44 0.97 -38.81 18.69
C SER A 44 2.31 -38.09 18.73
N ASP A 45 2.94 -38.07 19.90
CA ASP A 45 4.28 -37.50 20.14
C ASP A 45 5.37 -38.58 20.26
N SER A 46 4.97 -39.83 20.48
CA SER A 46 5.85 -40.99 20.60
C SER A 46 5.68 -41.88 19.39
N ASN A 47 6.48 -41.59 18.35
CA ASN A 47 6.40 -42.28 17.05
C ASN A 47 7.76 -42.21 16.32
N ALA A 48 7.90 -42.98 15.24
CA ALA A 48 9.17 -43.09 14.51
C ALA A 48 9.63 -41.80 13.81
N PHE A 49 8.77 -40.78 13.66
CA PHE A 49 9.18 -39.48 13.10
C PHE A 49 9.84 -38.57 14.14
N ASN A 50 9.77 -38.90 15.44
CA ASN A 50 10.30 -38.09 16.55
C ASN A 50 9.81 -36.65 16.54
N THR A 51 8.55 -36.46 16.15
CA THR A 51 7.83 -35.18 16.13
C THR A 51 6.36 -35.45 16.41
N LYS A 52 5.65 -34.45 16.94
CA LYS A 52 4.20 -34.50 17.03
C LYS A 52 3.59 -34.71 15.66
N VAL A 53 2.69 -35.68 15.58
CA VAL A 53 1.84 -35.90 14.41
C VAL A 53 0.37 -35.78 14.76
N VAL A 54 -0.45 -35.35 13.81
CA VAL A 54 -1.92 -35.44 13.84
C VAL A 54 -2.34 -36.52 12.86
N TYR A 55 -3.36 -37.31 13.19
CA TYR A 55 -3.89 -38.35 12.30
C TYR A 55 -5.42 -38.36 12.35
N ASN A 56 -6.06 -39.05 11.41
CA ASN A 56 -7.52 -39.21 11.39
C ASN A 56 -8.31 -37.88 11.29
N VAL A 57 -7.76 -36.86 10.63
CA VAL A 57 -8.45 -35.59 10.41
C VAL A 57 -9.67 -35.82 9.51
N THR A 58 -10.86 -35.55 10.05
CA THR A 58 -12.16 -35.55 9.33
C THR A 58 -12.71 -34.13 9.14
N HIS A 59 -12.32 -33.20 10.00
CA HIS A 59 -12.75 -31.80 9.99
C HIS A 59 -11.55 -30.88 9.73
N PRO A 60 -11.29 -30.50 8.47
CA PRO A 60 -10.17 -29.63 8.13
C PRO A 60 -10.20 -28.30 8.85
N SER A 61 -9.03 -27.82 9.25
CA SER A 61 -8.89 -26.57 9.99
C SER A 61 -7.59 -25.84 9.71
N LEU A 62 -7.59 -24.53 9.97
CA LEU A 62 -6.40 -23.67 9.90
C LEU A 62 -5.99 -23.22 11.29
N GLY A 63 -4.76 -23.54 11.68
CA GLY A 63 -4.10 -22.89 12.81
C GLY A 63 -3.47 -21.57 12.35
N VAL A 64 -3.89 -20.45 12.93
CA VAL A 64 -3.41 -19.12 12.55
C VAL A 64 -2.17 -18.74 13.37
N PHE A 65 -1.13 -18.30 12.66
CA PHE A 65 0.12 -17.81 13.24
C PHE A 65 0.44 -16.45 12.60
N LEU A 66 0.35 -15.37 13.36
CA LEU A 66 0.64 -14.02 12.85
C LEU A 66 2.03 -13.53 13.27
N PRO A 67 2.76 -12.82 12.39
CA PRO A 67 4.00 -12.16 12.75
C PRO A 67 3.75 -11.01 13.73
N ASP A 68 4.81 -10.51 14.34
CA ASP A 68 4.74 -9.20 15.01
C ASP A 68 4.38 -8.13 13.97
N SER A 69 3.42 -7.27 14.30
CA SER A 69 2.90 -6.26 13.37
C SER A 69 3.95 -5.25 12.93
N SER A 70 5.01 -5.05 13.72
CA SER A 70 6.12 -4.13 13.38
C SER A 70 6.99 -4.63 12.22
N ILE A 71 6.97 -5.93 11.93
CA ILE A 71 7.75 -6.55 10.84
C ILE A 71 6.85 -7.18 9.78
N ALA A 72 5.53 -7.04 9.88
CA ALA A 72 4.58 -7.69 8.98
C ALA A 72 4.79 -7.22 7.52
N THR A 73 4.95 -8.19 6.62
CA THR A 73 5.22 -7.93 5.18
C THR A 73 3.95 -7.85 4.35
N GLY A 74 2.80 -8.22 4.94
CA GLY A 74 1.54 -8.41 4.24
C GLY A 74 1.49 -9.70 3.41
N THR A 75 2.49 -10.58 3.51
CA THR A 75 2.51 -11.89 2.84
C THR A 75 1.95 -12.97 3.75
N ALA A 76 1.21 -13.92 3.17
CA ALA A 76 0.72 -15.10 3.85
C ALA A 76 1.18 -16.39 3.18
N VAL A 77 1.35 -17.45 3.98
CA VAL A 77 1.63 -18.81 3.53
C VAL A 77 0.66 -19.79 4.18
N VAL A 78 -0.09 -20.53 3.36
CA VAL A 78 -0.77 -21.75 3.79
C VAL A 78 0.25 -22.87 3.83
N ILE A 79 0.44 -23.51 4.98
CA ILE A 79 1.45 -24.56 5.20
C ILE A 79 0.73 -25.90 5.30
N CYS A 80 1.07 -26.84 4.40
CA CYS A 80 0.55 -28.20 4.37
C CYS A 80 1.62 -29.19 4.86
N PRO A 81 1.53 -29.70 6.10
CA PRO A 81 2.46 -30.71 6.61
C PRO A 81 2.37 -32.02 5.82
N GLY A 82 3.43 -32.80 5.77
CA GLY A 82 3.46 -34.12 5.14
C GLY A 82 3.02 -35.25 6.06
N GLY A 83 3.16 -36.49 5.59
CA GLY A 83 2.78 -37.69 6.35
C GLY A 83 1.94 -38.70 5.54
N GLY A 84 2.18 -38.76 4.22
CA GLY A 84 1.64 -39.81 3.34
C GLY A 84 0.12 -39.88 3.28
N PHE A 85 -0.59 -38.78 3.52
CA PHE A 85 -2.06 -38.72 3.66
C PHE A 85 -2.65 -39.56 4.80
N HIS A 86 -1.84 -40.13 5.69
CA HIS A 86 -2.28 -40.84 6.89
C HIS A 86 -2.05 -40.03 8.18
N THR A 87 -1.02 -39.18 8.16
CA THR A 87 -0.61 -38.33 9.27
C THR A 87 -0.26 -36.94 8.75
N LEU A 88 -0.14 -36.00 9.68
CA LEU A 88 0.45 -34.68 9.49
C LEU A 88 1.63 -34.56 10.44
N SER A 89 2.85 -34.35 9.93
CA SER A 89 4.02 -33.99 10.73
C SER A 89 3.90 -32.56 11.28
N ILE A 90 2.88 -32.33 12.12
CA ILE A 90 2.30 -31.01 12.42
C ILE A 90 3.30 -30.04 13.04
N ASN A 91 4.25 -30.52 13.86
CA ASN A 91 5.29 -29.65 14.42
C ASN A 91 6.37 -29.35 13.38
N SER A 92 7.18 -30.36 13.03
CA SER A 92 8.36 -30.19 12.17
C SER A 92 8.06 -29.61 10.78
N GLU A 93 6.89 -29.86 10.21
CA GLU A 93 6.52 -29.44 8.86
C GLU A 93 5.35 -28.45 8.85
N GLY A 94 4.90 -28.00 10.02
CA GLY A 94 3.80 -27.05 10.19
C GLY A 94 4.17 -25.93 11.15
N TYR A 95 4.04 -26.17 12.45
CA TYR A 95 4.19 -25.15 13.49
C TYR A 95 5.60 -24.57 13.56
N ASP A 96 6.65 -25.37 13.34
CA ASP A 96 8.03 -24.87 13.40
C ASP A 96 8.36 -24.02 12.16
N VAL A 97 7.79 -24.37 11.01
CA VAL A 97 7.85 -23.56 9.78
C VAL A 97 7.13 -22.23 10.00
N ALA A 98 5.91 -22.27 10.53
CA ALA A 98 5.11 -21.08 10.83
C ALA A 98 5.84 -20.14 11.79
N LYS A 99 6.36 -20.67 12.91
CA LYS A 99 7.13 -19.87 13.89
C LYS A 99 8.39 -19.25 13.28
N TRP A 100 9.05 -19.95 12.36
CA TRP A 100 10.24 -19.44 11.68
C TRP A 100 9.87 -18.29 10.72
N LEU A 101 8.86 -18.50 9.88
CA LEU A 101 8.39 -17.50 8.90
C LEU A 101 7.76 -16.26 9.57
N ASN A 102 7.08 -16.41 10.70
CA ASN A 102 6.58 -15.28 11.48
C ASN A 102 7.70 -14.34 11.93
N LYS A 103 8.90 -14.86 12.23
CA LYS A 103 10.06 -14.03 12.57
C LYS A 103 10.60 -13.24 11.36
N GLN A 104 10.21 -13.63 10.15
CA GLN A 104 10.49 -12.92 8.90
C GLN A 104 9.32 -12.02 8.46
N GLY A 105 8.30 -11.84 9.31
CA GLY A 105 7.17 -10.97 9.03
C GLY A 105 6.08 -11.59 8.16
N VAL A 106 6.08 -12.91 7.95
CA VAL A 106 5.08 -13.61 7.13
C VAL A 106 3.97 -14.19 8.01
N ALA A 107 2.71 -13.99 7.62
CA ALA A 107 1.56 -14.64 8.26
C ALA A 107 1.44 -16.10 7.80
N CYS A 108 1.23 -17.02 8.72
CA CYS A 108 1.20 -18.44 8.42
C CYS A 108 -0.13 -19.08 8.86
N PHE A 109 -0.63 -19.99 8.01
CA PHE A 109 -1.86 -20.74 8.24
C PHE A 109 -1.55 -22.22 8.07
N VAL A 110 -1.41 -22.94 9.19
CA VAL A 110 -1.08 -24.37 9.15
C VAL A 110 -2.35 -25.18 8.95
N LEU A 111 -2.44 -25.88 7.82
CA LEU A 111 -3.60 -26.64 7.41
C LEU A 111 -3.56 -28.06 7.99
N LYS A 112 -4.59 -28.41 8.77
CA LYS A 112 -4.98 -29.80 8.99
C LYS A 112 -5.94 -30.20 7.88
N TYR A 113 -5.49 -30.98 6.91
CA TYR A 113 -6.30 -31.49 5.80
C TYR A 113 -6.75 -32.94 6.06
N ARG A 114 -7.77 -33.40 5.34
CA ARG A 114 -8.34 -34.75 5.50
C ARG A 114 -7.32 -35.87 5.27
N LEU A 115 -7.36 -36.88 6.13
CA LEU A 115 -6.45 -38.01 6.12
C LEU A 115 -7.19 -39.34 5.96
N ALA A 116 -6.54 -40.31 5.35
CA ALA A 116 -6.96 -41.70 5.37
C ALA A 116 -7.01 -42.21 6.81
N HIS A 117 -8.04 -43.02 7.11
CA HIS A 117 -8.24 -43.59 8.43
C HIS A 117 -7.09 -44.54 8.82
N SER A 118 -6.39 -44.19 9.89
CA SER A 118 -5.49 -45.06 10.66
C SER A 118 -6.30 -45.94 11.59
N LEU A 119 -6.06 -47.25 11.52
CA LEU A 119 -6.76 -48.26 12.33
C LEU A 119 -6.01 -48.63 13.61
N THR A 120 -4.87 -47.98 13.85
CA THR A 120 -3.99 -48.24 14.99
C THR A 120 -3.74 -46.98 15.81
N ASN A 121 -3.25 -47.19 17.04
CA ASN A 121 -2.77 -46.13 17.93
C ASN A 121 -1.32 -45.72 17.64
N ASP A 122 -0.68 -46.31 16.61
CA ASP A 122 0.65 -45.93 16.11
C ASP A 122 0.55 -45.66 14.60
N PRO A 123 -0.04 -44.52 14.22
CA PRO A 123 -0.36 -44.22 12.82
C PRO A 123 0.89 -44.08 11.94
N VAL A 124 2.04 -43.73 12.52
CA VAL A 124 3.32 -43.62 11.79
C VAL A 124 3.86 -45.00 11.45
N LYS A 125 3.81 -45.95 12.39
CA LYS A 125 4.19 -47.34 12.10
C LYS A 125 3.28 -47.97 11.05
N GLU A 126 1.98 -47.71 11.15
CA GLU A 126 1.01 -48.15 10.13
C GLU A 126 1.34 -47.57 8.75
N LEU A 127 1.62 -46.27 8.67
CA LEU A 127 2.05 -45.60 7.44
C LEU A 127 3.32 -46.24 6.86
N ILE A 128 4.38 -46.42 7.65
CA ILE A 128 5.65 -47.03 7.18
C ILE A 128 5.42 -48.43 6.61
N ALA A 129 4.60 -49.24 7.28
CA ALA A 129 4.25 -50.58 6.82
C ALA A 129 3.46 -50.56 5.50
N LYS A 130 2.52 -49.60 5.36
CA LYS A 130 1.71 -49.43 4.15
C LYS A 130 2.53 -48.88 2.97
N MET A 131 3.41 -47.90 3.18
CA MET A 131 4.20 -47.28 2.12
C MET A 131 5.12 -48.25 1.38
N SER A 132 5.49 -49.36 2.02
CA SER A 132 6.28 -50.43 1.39
C SER A 132 5.46 -51.34 0.46
N GLN A 133 4.12 -51.19 0.47
CA GLN A 133 3.20 -51.99 -0.33
C GLN A 133 3.01 -51.37 -1.73
N LYS A 134 2.98 -52.21 -2.76
CA LYS A 134 2.84 -51.76 -4.16
C LYS A 134 1.52 -51.03 -4.44
N ASP A 135 0.48 -51.32 -3.67
CA ASP A 135 -0.85 -50.76 -3.80
C ASP A 135 -1.09 -49.52 -2.92
N PHE A 136 -0.10 -49.06 -2.15
CA PHE A 136 -0.21 -47.85 -1.33
C PHE A 136 -0.75 -46.63 -2.11
N PRO A 137 -0.29 -46.33 -3.34
CA PRO A 137 -0.87 -45.24 -4.13
C PRO A 137 -2.38 -45.39 -4.36
N LYS A 138 -2.88 -46.62 -4.54
CA LYS A 138 -4.32 -46.89 -4.69
C LYS A 138 -5.07 -46.71 -3.38
N GLN A 139 -4.44 -47.01 -2.24
CA GLN A 139 -5.04 -46.84 -0.92
C GLN A 139 -5.26 -45.35 -0.58
N VAL A 140 -4.34 -44.47 -0.98
CA VAL A 140 -4.45 -43.01 -0.73
C VAL A 140 -5.15 -42.24 -1.85
N ALA A 141 -5.28 -42.80 -3.05
CA ALA A 141 -5.92 -42.14 -4.19
C ALA A 141 -7.29 -41.50 -3.89
N PRO A 142 -8.20 -42.10 -3.09
CA PRO A 142 -9.49 -41.49 -2.77
C PRO A 142 -9.39 -40.24 -1.89
N VAL A 143 -8.35 -40.12 -1.04
CA VAL A 143 -8.22 -38.97 -0.12
C VAL A 143 -7.48 -37.79 -0.76
N ILE A 144 -6.62 -38.02 -1.76
CA ILE A 144 -5.89 -36.95 -2.48
C ILE A 144 -6.81 -35.82 -2.97
N PRO A 145 -7.90 -36.07 -3.73
CA PRO A 145 -8.75 -34.98 -4.22
C PRO A 145 -9.47 -34.23 -3.08
N LEU A 146 -9.79 -34.91 -1.99
CA LEU A 146 -10.39 -34.30 -0.80
C LEU A 146 -9.40 -33.36 -0.11
N ALA A 147 -8.17 -33.80 0.09
CA ALA A 147 -7.11 -32.98 0.67
C ALA A 147 -6.72 -31.77 -0.20
N ILE A 148 -6.72 -31.92 -1.53
CA ILE A 148 -6.54 -30.80 -2.47
C ILE A 148 -7.68 -29.79 -2.36
N ALA A 149 -8.94 -30.26 -2.20
CA ALA A 149 -10.07 -29.37 -1.96
C ALA A 149 -9.91 -28.57 -0.66
N ASP A 150 -9.36 -29.19 0.39
CA ASP A 150 -9.07 -28.52 1.66
C ASP A 150 -7.98 -27.44 1.47
N ALA A 151 -6.91 -27.72 0.72
CA ALA A 151 -5.88 -26.74 0.41
C ALA A 151 -6.43 -25.52 -0.35
N ARG A 152 -7.32 -25.75 -1.33
CA ARG A 152 -7.97 -24.67 -2.09
C ARG A 152 -8.95 -23.88 -1.24
N ALA A 153 -9.74 -24.55 -0.39
CA ALA A 153 -10.62 -23.86 0.54
C ALA A 153 -9.84 -23.01 1.54
N ALA A 154 -8.65 -23.47 1.97
CA ALA A 154 -7.76 -22.69 2.83
C ALA A 154 -7.26 -21.42 2.12
N LEU A 155 -6.83 -21.52 0.86
CA LEU A 155 -6.44 -20.37 0.04
C LEU A 155 -7.61 -19.37 -0.12
N THR A 156 -8.82 -19.85 -0.40
CA THR A 156 -10.03 -19.01 -0.44
C THR A 156 -10.24 -18.29 0.88
N TYR A 157 -10.24 -19.02 2.00
CA TYR A 157 -10.47 -18.45 3.32
C TYR A 157 -9.46 -17.35 3.66
N VAL A 158 -8.16 -17.61 3.46
CA VAL A 158 -7.12 -16.61 3.73
C VAL A 158 -7.29 -15.38 2.84
N ARG A 159 -7.71 -15.55 1.58
CA ARG A 159 -7.94 -14.44 0.65
C ARG A 159 -9.17 -13.61 1.02
N GLU A 160 -10.26 -14.25 1.43
CA GLU A 160 -11.50 -13.58 1.89
C GLU A 160 -11.28 -12.81 3.20
N HIS A 161 -10.42 -13.33 4.08
CA HIS A 161 -10.10 -12.74 5.38
C HIS A 161 -8.77 -11.96 5.39
N ALA A 162 -8.23 -11.62 4.22
CA ALA A 162 -6.90 -11.01 4.11
C ALA A 162 -6.78 -9.70 4.91
N SER A 163 -7.82 -8.87 4.89
CA SER A 163 -7.88 -7.62 5.66
C SER A 163 -7.88 -7.83 7.18
N GLU A 164 -8.56 -8.88 7.67
CA GLU A 164 -8.59 -9.25 9.09
C GLU A 164 -7.19 -9.60 9.62
N TYR A 165 -6.37 -10.21 8.76
CA TYR A 165 -5.02 -10.66 9.11
C TYR A 165 -3.91 -9.70 8.67
N HIS A 166 -4.26 -8.51 8.17
CA HIS A 166 -3.30 -7.54 7.62
C HIS A 166 -2.42 -8.13 6.50
N VAL A 167 -3.00 -9.02 5.70
CA VAL A 167 -2.39 -9.69 4.56
C VAL A 167 -2.90 -9.04 3.27
N SER A 168 -2.05 -8.97 2.25
CA SER A 168 -2.48 -8.60 0.91
C SER A 168 -3.14 -9.79 0.22
N PRO A 169 -4.33 -9.60 -0.39
CA PRO A 169 -4.97 -10.63 -1.18
C PRO A 169 -4.24 -10.93 -2.50
N GLN A 170 -3.03 -10.39 -2.74
CA GLN A 170 -2.15 -10.67 -3.88
C GLN A 170 -0.78 -11.23 -3.43
N ARG A 171 -0.65 -11.64 -2.16
CA ARG A 171 0.57 -12.22 -1.59
C ARG A 171 0.28 -13.43 -0.72
N ILE A 172 -0.62 -14.30 -1.17
CA ILE A 172 -1.04 -15.51 -0.46
C ILE A 172 -0.47 -16.70 -1.22
N GLY A 173 0.60 -17.29 -0.70
CA GLY A 173 1.16 -18.52 -1.25
C GLY A 173 0.76 -19.76 -0.47
N ILE A 174 1.15 -20.90 -1.02
CA ILE A 174 1.00 -22.22 -0.38
C ILE A 174 2.32 -22.96 -0.42
N MET A 175 2.62 -23.70 0.63
CA MET A 175 3.78 -24.57 0.70
C MET A 175 3.41 -25.90 1.35
N GLY A 176 4.20 -26.93 1.11
CA GLY A 176 4.02 -28.17 1.84
C GLY A 176 5.06 -29.23 1.56
N PHE A 177 5.00 -30.28 2.38
CA PHE A 177 6.03 -31.32 2.45
C PHE A 177 5.45 -32.67 2.07
N SER A 178 6.13 -33.46 1.22
CA SER A 178 5.68 -34.82 0.85
C SER A 178 4.23 -34.83 0.34
N ALA A 179 3.29 -35.47 1.05
CA ALA A 179 1.86 -35.39 0.78
C ALA A 179 1.29 -33.95 0.80
N GLY A 180 1.72 -33.10 1.72
CA GLY A 180 1.42 -31.67 1.70
C GLY A 180 2.10 -30.92 0.55
N GLY A 181 3.24 -31.43 0.09
CA GLY A 181 3.91 -30.96 -1.13
C GLY A 181 3.10 -31.28 -2.38
N THR A 182 2.41 -32.43 -2.41
CA THR A 182 1.40 -32.75 -3.43
C THR A 182 0.29 -31.70 -3.45
N LEU A 183 -0.21 -31.28 -2.28
CA LEU A 183 -1.24 -30.24 -2.15
C LEU A 183 -0.76 -28.90 -2.68
N ALA A 184 0.44 -28.45 -2.27
CA ALA A 184 1.03 -27.21 -2.75
C ALA A 184 1.25 -27.26 -4.28
N GLY A 185 1.83 -28.34 -4.80
CA GLY A 185 2.00 -28.50 -6.24
C GLY A 185 0.67 -28.55 -7.02
N ALA A 186 -0.36 -29.20 -6.47
CA ALA A 186 -1.68 -29.31 -7.11
C ALA A 186 -2.50 -28.01 -7.05
N ALA A 187 -2.23 -27.13 -6.08
CA ALA A 187 -2.88 -25.82 -5.97
C ALA A 187 -2.55 -24.91 -7.16
N ALA A 188 -1.40 -25.12 -7.80
CA ALA A 188 -0.97 -24.41 -9.00
C ALA A 188 -1.74 -24.82 -10.30
N PHE A 189 -2.70 -25.75 -10.20
CA PHE A 189 -3.50 -26.23 -11.32
C PHE A 189 -4.99 -26.10 -11.02
N ASN A 190 -5.79 -25.90 -12.07
CA ASN A 190 -7.26 -25.91 -12.02
C ASN A 190 -7.84 -25.03 -10.88
N TYR A 191 -7.19 -23.90 -10.60
CA TYR A 191 -7.64 -22.92 -9.60
C TYR A 191 -8.71 -21.98 -10.17
N THR A 192 -9.42 -21.31 -9.27
CA THR A 192 -10.25 -20.13 -9.53
C THR A 192 -9.54 -18.88 -9.03
N ALA A 193 -10.02 -17.69 -9.39
CA ALA A 193 -9.46 -16.44 -8.86
C ALA A 193 -9.46 -16.37 -7.32
N ALA A 194 -10.38 -17.08 -6.65
CA ALA A 194 -10.49 -17.07 -5.19
C ALA A 194 -9.44 -17.96 -4.50
N ASN A 195 -9.07 -19.09 -5.12
CA ASN A 195 -8.16 -20.08 -4.51
C ASN A 195 -6.82 -20.23 -5.24
N LYS A 196 -6.54 -19.40 -6.23
CA LYS A 196 -5.24 -19.32 -6.87
C LYS A 196 -4.18 -18.92 -5.83
N PRO A 197 -3.05 -19.62 -5.71
CA PRO A 197 -1.92 -19.13 -4.93
C PRO A 197 -1.13 -18.06 -5.72
N ASP A 198 -0.58 -17.08 -5.02
CA ASP A 198 0.31 -16.07 -5.59
C ASP A 198 1.76 -16.60 -5.72
N PHE A 199 2.09 -17.71 -5.04
CA PHE A 199 3.30 -18.52 -5.19
C PHE A 199 3.11 -19.92 -4.59
N ASP A 200 3.87 -20.90 -5.07
CA ASP A 200 3.84 -22.28 -4.57
C ASP A 200 5.23 -22.76 -4.11
N ALA A 201 5.26 -23.56 -3.04
CA ALA A 201 6.49 -24.17 -2.55
C ALA A 201 6.32 -25.67 -2.20
N PRO A 202 6.30 -26.58 -3.21
CA PRO A 202 6.32 -28.01 -2.98
C PRO A 202 7.72 -28.52 -2.55
N ILE A 203 7.78 -29.15 -1.38
CA ILE A 203 9.01 -29.70 -0.78
C ILE A 203 8.92 -31.24 -0.80
N TYR A 204 9.86 -31.89 -1.50
CA TYR A 204 9.92 -33.34 -1.77
C TYR A 204 8.55 -33.97 -2.09
N ALA A 205 7.80 -33.26 -2.94
CA ALA A 205 6.43 -33.62 -3.27
C ALA A 205 6.36 -34.91 -4.09
N TYR A 206 5.42 -35.77 -3.74
CA TYR A 206 4.90 -36.76 -4.70
C TYR A 206 3.94 -36.03 -5.64
N VAL A 207 4.17 -36.08 -6.95
CA VAL A 207 3.27 -35.46 -7.92
C VAL A 207 2.83 -36.53 -8.91
N PRO A 208 1.60 -37.06 -8.79
CA PRO A 208 1.02 -37.98 -9.75
C PRO A 208 0.92 -37.31 -11.12
N PRO A 209 1.22 -38.02 -12.23
CA PRO A 209 1.05 -37.50 -13.58
C PRO A 209 -0.37 -36.96 -13.84
N GLU A 210 -1.38 -37.56 -13.22
CA GLU A 210 -2.79 -37.18 -13.37
C GLU A 210 -3.11 -35.80 -12.74
N LEU A 211 -2.27 -35.32 -11.81
CA LEU A 211 -2.43 -33.99 -11.21
C LEU A 211 -1.79 -32.88 -12.05
N ILE A 212 -0.86 -33.22 -12.96
CA ILE A 212 -0.20 -32.25 -13.81
C ILE A 212 -1.00 -32.08 -15.11
N SER A 213 -1.94 -31.14 -15.10
CA SER A 213 -2.63 -30.71 -16.33
C SER A 213 -1.77 -29.69 -17.11
N LYS A 214 -2.34 -29.12 -18.18
CA LYS A 214 -1.68 -28.01 -18.91
C LYS A 214 -1.38 -26.88 -17.91
N ILE A 215 -0.12 -26.43 -17.88
CA ILE A 215 0.30 -25.28 -17.07
C ILE A 215 -0.52 -24.04 -17.50
N PRO A 216 -1.25 -23.39 -16.59
CA PRO A 216 -1.97 -22.15 -16.91
C PRO A 216 -1.03 -21.05 -17.39
N ASP A 217 -1.51 -20.15 -18.25
CA ASP A 217 -0.70 -19.02 -18.77
C ASP A 217 -0.39 -17.98 -17.68
N ASP A 218 -1.17 -17.98 -16.60
CA ASP A 218 -1.00 -17.12 -15.44
C ASP A 218 -0.47 -17.89 -14.23
N ALA A 219 0.23 -19.01 -14.45
CA ALA A 219 0.70 -19.87 -13.38
C ALA A 219 1.64 -19.10 -12.42
N PRO A 220 1.47 -19.29 -11.10
CA PRO A 220 2.30 -18.63 -10.09
C PRO A 220 3.79 -19.04 -10.17
N PRO A 221 4.70 -18.20 -9.63
CA PRO A 221 6.09 -18.59 -9.46
C PRO A 221 6.22 -19.74 -8.45
N MET A 222 7.16 -20.66 -8.69
CA MET A 222 7.31 -21.87 -7.89
C MET A 222 8.71 -22.03 -7.27
N PHE A 223 8.77 -22.44 -6.01
CA PHE A 223 9.98 -22.82 -5.29
C PHE A 223 9.95 -24.33 -4.98
N ILE A 224 10.95 -25.08 -5.40
CA ILE A 224 10.97 -26.54 -5.24
C ILE A 224 12.22 -26.92 -4.44
N ALA A 225 12.09 -27.80 -3.46
CA ALA A 225 13.25 -28.36 -2.75
C ALA A 225 13.11 -29.86 -2.51
N ALA A 226 14.18 -30.63 -2.72
CA ALA A 226 14.22 -32.08 -2.49
C ALA A 226 15.65 -32.57 -2.25
N ALA A 227 15.79 -33.82 -1.79
CA ALA A 227 17.09 -34.49 -1.66
C ALA A 227 17.23 -35.61 -2.69
N THR A 228 18.42 -35.77 -3.25
CA THR A 228 18.74 -36.77 -4.28
C THR A 228 18.72 -38.18 -3.71
N ASP A 229 19.12 -38.35 -2.45
CA ASP A 229 19.10 -39.60 -1.71
C ASP A 229 17.75 -39.88 -1.02
N ASP A 230 16.67 -39.21 -1.44
CA ASP A 230 15.31 -39.52 -1.00
C ASP A 230 14.98 -40.99 -1.28
N GLN A 231 14.87 -41.77 -0.20
CA GLN A 231 14.64 -43.21 -0.23
C GLN A 231 13.26 -43.62 -0.76
N LEU A 232 12.33 -42.68 -0.93
CA LEU A 232 11.04 -42.91 -1.59
C LEU A 232 11.11 -42.69 -3.11
N GLY A 233 12.24 -42.23 -3.64
CA GLY A 233 12.44 -42.00 -5.06
C GLY A 233 11.65 -40.81 -5.61
N LEU A 234 11.39 -39.80 -4.77
CA LEU A 234 10.57 -38.64 -5.16
C LEU A 234 11.37 -37.49 -5.80
N ALA A 235 12.70 -37.50 -5.74
CA ALA A 235 13.53 -36.47 -6.37
C ALA A 235 13.22 -36.26 -7.88
N PRO A 236 12.97 -37.30 -8.71
CA PRO A 236 12.54 -37.12 -10.09
C PRO A 236 11.23 -36.32 -10.26
N HIS A 237 10.29 -36.41 -9.32
CA HIS A 237 9.03 -35.63 -9.40
C HIS A 237 9.30 -34.13 -9.29
N SER A 238 10.23 -33.73 -8.40
CA SER A 238 10.66 -32.33 -8.29
C SER A 238 11.36 -31.82 -9.55
N ILE A 239 12.18 -32.66 -10.20
CA ILE A 239 12.85 -32.32 -11.46
C ILE A 239 11.82 -32.18 -12.60
N GLU A 240 10.84 -33.08 -12.66
CA GLU A 240 9.77 -33.02 -13.67
C GLU A 240 8.94 -31.74 -13.53
N LEU A 241 8.53 -31.40 -12.31
CA LEU A 241 7.75 -30.21 -12.02
C LEU A 241 8.51 -28.93 -12.42
N TYR A 242 9.79 -28.84 -12.02
CA TYR A 242 10.68 -27.74 -12.42
C TYR A 242 10.80 -27.63 -13.94
N SER A 243 11.06 -28.74 -14.61
CA SER A 243 11.26 -28.79 -16.06
C SER A 243 10.01 -28.33 -16.82
N LYS A 244 8.82 -28.71 -16.34
CA LYS A 244 7.54 -28.26 -16.91
C LYS A 244 7.28 -26.77 -16.70
N TRP A 245 7.61 -26.22 -15.53
CA TRP A 245 7.52 -24.77 -15.26
C TRP A 245 8.46 -23.96 -16.16
N LEU A 246 9.69 -24.45 -16.32
CA LEU A 246 10.69 -23.81 -17.17
C LEU A 246 10.26 -23.84 -18.65
N ALA A 247 9.77 -24.98 -19.13
CA ALA A 247 9.30 -25.15 -20.50
C ALA A 247 8.09 -24.25 -20.83
N SER A 248 7.25 -23.95 -19.83
CA SER A 248 6.13 -23.01 -19.97
C SER A 248 6.53 -21.54 -19.78
N LYS A 249 7.82 -21.24 -19.60
CA LYS A 249 8.40 -19.90 -19.39
C LYS A 249 7.93 -19.20 -18.11
N HIS A 250 7.42 -19.97 -17.13
CA HIS A 250 7.09 -19.45 -15.82
C HIS A 250 8.32 -19.44 -14.91
N SER A 251 8.29 -18.58 -13.90
CA SER A 251 9.38 -18.49 -12.92
C SER A 251 9.40 -19.71 -12.01
N ALA A 252 10.51 -20.46 -11.99
CA ALA A 252 10.72 -21.52 -11.01
C ALA A 252 12.16 -21.54 -10.47
N GLU A 253 12.32 -22.02 -9.24
CA GLU A 253 13.60 -22.29 -8.60
C GLU A 253 13.61 -23.72 -8.02
N LEU A 254 14.72 -24.45 -8.20
CA LEU A 254 14.90 -25.81 -7.69
C LEU A 254 16.16 -25.90 -6.83
N HIS A 255 15.98 -26.32 -5.58
CA HIS A 255 17.05 -26.73 -4.67
C HIS A 255 17.09 -28.25 -4.56
N MET A 256 18.04 -28.88 -5.25
CA MET A 256 18.28 -30.32 -5.15
C MET A 256 19.51 -30.57 -4.28
N TYR A 257 19.30 -31.10 -3.09
CA TYR A 257 20.37 -31.44 -2.15
C TYR A 257 20.93 -32.83 -2.46
N ALA A 258 22.24 -33.05 -2.32
CA ALA A 258 22.82 -34.37 -2.54
C ALA A 258 22.46 -35.37 -1.43
N LYS A 259 22.31 -34.89 -0.18
CA LYS A 259 22.00 -35.69 1.01
C LYS A 259 20.95 -35.01 1.90
N GLY A 260 20.08 -35.82 2.49
CA GLY A 260 19.07 -35.40 3.47
C GLY A 260 17.94 -36.42 3.66
N GLY A 261 17.75 -37.30 2.67
CA GLY A 261 16.67 -38.27 2.63
C GLY A 261 15.28 -37.63 2.54
N HIS A 262 14.24 -38.46 2.65
CA HIS A 262 12.87 -38.00 2.74
C HIS A 262 12.54 -37.47 4.14
N GLY A 263 11.76 -36.39 4.21
CA GLY A 263 11.22 -35.87 5.46
C GLY A 263 12.23 -35.12 6.33
N PHE A 264 13.19 -34.39 5.73
CA PHE A 264 14.11 -33.57 6.52
C PHE A 264 13.38 -32.47 7.31
N GLY A 265 12.33 -31.86 6.75
CA GLY A 265 11.49 -30.86 7.43
C GLY A 265 12.32 -29.78 8.14
N MET A 266 11.88 -29.34 9.33
CA MET A 266 12.66 -28.43 10.19
C MET A 266 13.63 -29.16 11.13
N ARG A 267 13.82 -30.48 11.00
CA ARG A 267 14.72 -31.26 11.87
C ARG A 267 16.17 -30.95 11.52
N LYS A 268 17.00 -30.76 12.55
CA LYS A 268 18.45 -30.58 12.37
C LYS A 268 19.13 -31.92 12.13
N GLN A 269 19.73 -32.07 10.95
CA GLN A 269 20.50 -33.25 10.53
C GLN A 269 22.01 -32.96 10.46
N SER A 270 22.43 -31.71 10.67
CA SER A 270 23.81 -31.25 10.39
C SER A 270 24.20 -31.46 8.92
N LEU A 271 23.22 -31.28 8.02
CA LEU A 271 23.37 -31.37 6.57
C LEU A 271 22.93 -30.05 5.93
N PRO A 272 23.31 -29.76 4.66
CA PRO A 272 22.87 -28.56 3.96
C PRO A 272 21.34 -28.39 3.88
N THR A 273 20.59 -29.50 3.94
CA THR A 273 19.12 -29.47 4.03
C THR A 273 18.62 -28.66 5.23
N ASP A 274 19.39 -28.53 6.32
CA ASP A 274 19.00 -27.73 7.51
C ASP A 274 18.73 -26.25 7.21
N ASN A 275 19.13 -25.74 6.05
CA ASN A 275 19.01 -24.35 5.61
C ASN A 275 18.02 -24.18 4.43
N TRP A 276 17.20 -25.19 4.11
CA TRP A 276 16.23 -25.09 3.01
C TRP A 276 15.25 -23.92 3.20
N ILE A 277 14.88 -23.64 4.45
CA ILE A 277 13.93 -22.56 4.78
C ILE A 277 14.55 -21.18 4.60
N ASP A 278 15.88 -21.05 4.79
CA ASP A 278 16.61 -19.83 4.49
C ASP A 278 16.61 -19.57 2.97
N ARG A 279 16.79 -20.63 2.15
CA ARG A 279 16.68 -20.53 0.68
C ARG A 279 15.29 -20.10 0.25
N PHE A 280 14.25 -20.65 0.87
CA PHE A 280 12.87 -20.25 0.59
C PHE A 280 12.62 -18.78 0.95
N ASN A 281 13.15 -18.31 2.08
CA ASN A 281 13.04 -16.92 2.51
C ASN A 281 13.76 -15.95 1.56
N GLU A 282 14.98 -16.28 1.15
CA GLU A 282 15.73 -15.51 0.15
C GLU A 282 14.97 -15.42 -1.18
N TRP A 283 14.33 -16.52 -1.58
CA TRP A 283 13.47 -16.54 -2.75
C TRP A 283 12.23 -15.65 -2.59
N LEU A 284 11.56 -15.68 -1.43
CA LEU A 284 10.44 -14.78 -1.14
C LEU A 284 10.86 -13.31 -1.23
N ASP A 285 12.03 -12.95 -0.71
CA ASP A 285 12.58 -11.59 -0.81
C ASP A 285 12.88 -11.20 -2.25
N LEU A 286 13.55 -12.09 -3.00
CA LEU A 286 13.85 -11.90 -4.42
C LEU A 286 12.58 -11.64 -5.25
N LYS A 287 11.48 -12.33 -4.92
CA LYS A 287 10.16 -12.13 -5.54
C LYS A 287 9.42 -10.89 -5.02
N GLY A 288 9.96 -10.21 -4.01
CA GLY A 288 9.38 -9.01 -3.41
C GLY A 288 8.25 -9.30 -2.41
N PHE A 289 8.05 -10.57 -2.02
CA PHE A 289 7.04 -10.96 -1.04
C PHE A 289 7.43 -10.55 0.39
N LEU A 290 8.71 -10.31 0.70
CA LEU A 290 9.11 -9.83 2.03
C LEU A 290 9.19 -8.31 2.16
N LYS A 291 9.00 -7.56 1.06
CA LYS A 291 8.98 -6.10 1.12
C LYS A 291 7.73 -5.64 1.86
N PRO A 292 7.84 -4.86 2.95
CA PRO A 292 6.66 -4.33 3.63
C PRO A 292 5.74 -3.63 2.65
N ILE A 293 4.46 -3.96 2.68
CA ILE A 293 3.46 -3.14 1.98
C ILE A 293 3.37 -1.85 2.78
N ASP A 294 3.87 -0.76 2.21
CA ASP A 294 3.60 0.57 2.76
C ASP A 294 2.07 0.75 2.79
N PRO A 295 1.44 0.85 3.97
CA PRO A 295 -0.01 1.02 4.07
C PRO A 295 -0.52 2.32 3.42
N GLN A 296 0.37 3.22 2.99
CA GLN A 296 0.02 4.40 2.19
C GLN A 296 0.05 4.17 0.67
N VAL A 297 0.64 3.08 0.19
CA VAL A 297 0.72 2.77 -1.25
C VAL A 297 -0.56 2.06 -1.68
N LYS A 298 -1.54 2.87 -2.09
CA LYS A 298 -2.80 2.43 -2.68
C LYS A 298 -2.56 1.46 -3.83
N SER A 299 -3.31 0.37 -3.89
CA SER A 299 -3.31 -0.60 -4.99
C SER A 299 -3.66 0.06 -6.33
N VAL A 300 -3.38 -0.63 -7.45
CA VAL A 300 -3.74 -0.14 -8.80
C VAL A 300 -5.23 0.19 -8.89
N LYS A 301 -6.08 -0.65 -8.29
CA LYS A 301 -7.52 -0.45 -8.24
C LYS A 301 -7.89 0.77 -7.39
N GLU A 302 -7.33 0.91 -6.19
CA GLU A 302 -7.61 2.07 -5.34
C GLU A 302 -7.12 3.38 -5.96
N ARG A 303 -6.03 3.34 -6.74
CA ARG A 303 -5.58 4.50 -7.53
C ARG A 303 -6.56 4.82 -8.65
N ALA A 304 -7.11 3.81 -9.33
CA ALA A 304 -8.12 3.98 -10.37
C ALA A 304 -9.45 4.51 -9.80
N ASP A 305 -9.95 3.92 -8.72
CA ASP A 305 -11.19 4.34 -8.04
C ASP A 305 -11.05 5.76 -7.48
N GLN A 306 -9.88 6.10 -6.91
CA GLN A 306 -9.60 7.46 -6.48
C GLN A 306 -9.51 8.44 -7.65
N TRP A 307 -8.91 8.02 -8.78
CA TRP A 307 -8.86 8.83 -9.98
C TRP A 307 -10.25 9.08 -10.55
N GLU A 308 -11.12 8.06 -10.62
CA GLU A 308 -12.50 8.21 -11.07
C GLU A 308 -13.31 9.10 -10.12
N ALA A 309 -13.16 8.96 -8.80
CA ALA A 309 -13.81 9.81 -7.83
C ALA A 309 -13.34 11.27 -7.95
N TYR A 310 -12.02 11.49 -8.07
CA TYR A 310 -11.44 12.81 -8.30
C TYR A 310 -11.91 13.41 -9.63
N HIS A 311 -11.90 12.63 -10.70
CA HIS A 311 -12.31 13.06 -12.03
C HIS A 311 -13.80 13.42 -12.05
N LYS A 312 -14.65 12.60 -11.43
CA LYS A 312 -16.08 12.91 -11.29
C LYS A 312 -16.32 14.17 -10.48
N GLN A 313 -15.60 14.35 -9.36
CA GLN A 313 -15.70 15.55 -8.54
C GLN A 313 -15.19 16.79 -9.30
N TRP A 314 -14.13 16.64 -10.10
CA TRP A 314 -13.59 17.68 -10.95
C TRP A 314 -14.57 18.06 -12.08
N GLU A 315 -15.16 17.08 -12.77
CA GLU A 315 -16.19 17.29 -13.81
C GLU A 315 -17.45 17.95 -13.23
N ASP A 316 -17.91 17.49 -12.07
CA ASP A 316 -19.03 18.11 -11.37
C ASP A 316 -18.74 19.57 -10.99
N ALA A 317 -17.53 19.86 -10.47
CA ALA A 317 -17.11 21.23 -10.16
C ALA A 317 -16.97 22.07 -11.43
N PHE A 318 -16.35 21.53 -12.48
CA PHE A 318 -16.15 22.21 -13.76
C PHE A 318 -17.49 22.60 -14.41
N HIS A 319 -18.49 21.71 -14.37
CA HIS A 319 -19.79 21.97 -14.99
C HIS A 319 -20.77 22.78 -14.12
N LYS A 320 -20.67 22.72 -12.80
CA LYS A 320 -21.64 23.36 -11.89
C LYS A 320 -21.14 24.63 -11.22
N ASP A 321 -19.83 24.72 -10.96
CA ASP A 321 -19.19 25.84 -10.26
C ASP A 321 -17.77 26.05 -10.78
N TRP A 322 -17.66 26.35 -12.09
CA TRP A 322 -16.38 26.43 -12.80
C TRP A 322 -15.35 27.37 -12.15
N ALA A 323 -15.80 28.49 -11.60
CA ALA A 323 -14.94 29.44 -10.88
C ALA A 323 -14.75 29.10 -9.38
N ASN A 324 -15.40 28.03 -8.91
CA ASN A 324 -15.39 27.54 -7.53
C ASN A 324 -15.84 28.62 -6.52
N MET A 325 -16.91 29.34 -6.85
CA MET A 325 -17.51 30.42 -6.07
C MET A 325 -17.92 29.95 -4.66
N THR A 326 -18.21 28.66 -4.49
CA THR A 326 -18.64 28.10 -3.22
C THR A 326 -17.50 27.86 -2.22
N ARG A 327 -16.24 27.76 -2.68
CA ARG A 327 -15.07 27.39 -1.85
C ARG A 327 -14.88 28.22 -0.59
N TYR A 328 -15.08 29.54 -0.70
CA TYR A 328 -14.86 30.49 0.39
C TYR A 328 -16.14 31.16 0.88
N LYS A 329 -17.31 30.81 0.35
CA LYS A 329 -18.59 31.48 0.68
C LYS A 329 -18.82 31.60 2.19
N ALA A 330 -18.66 30.50 2.93
CA ALA A 330 -18.86 30.49 4.38
C ALA A 330 -17.83 31.36 5.13
N ASP A 331 -16.57 31.38 4.67
CA ASP A 331 -15.53 32.20 5.28
C ASP A 331 -15.67 33.68 4.91
N ASN A 332 -16.13 33.98 3.70
CA ASN A 332 -16.50 35.33 3.26
C ASN A 332 -17.61 35.90 4.16
N GLU A 333 -18.63 35.12 4.52
CA GLU A 333 -19.68 35.58 5.45
C GLU A 333 -19.11 35.94 6.83
N LYS A 334 -18.16 35.16 7.36
CA LYS A 334 -17.51 35.46 8.65
C LYS A 334 -16.70 36.76 8.59
N VAL A 335 -15.99 36.99 7.49
CA VAL A 335 -15.22 38.23 7.28
C VAL A 335 -16.16 39.42 7.13
N LYS A 336 -17.23 39.31 6.35
CA LYS A 336 -18.23 40.37 6.14
C LYS A 336 -19.01 40.72 7.41
N ALA A 337 -19.21 39.75 8.31
CA ALA A 337 -19.82 39.98 9.62
C ALA A 337 -18.91 40.76 10.58
N SER A 338 -17.62 40.87 10.29
CA SER A 338 -16.65 41.63 11.09
C SER A 338 -16.59 43.10 10.63
N ALA A 339 -16.22 44.01 11.53
CA ALA A 339 -16.01 45.42 11.16
C ALA A 339 -14.89 45.55 10.10
N PRO A 340 -15.05 46.42 9.09
CA PRO A 340 -14.00 46.65 8.08
C PRO A 340 -12.67 47.01 8.74
N ASN A 341 -11.61 46.31 8.34
CA ASN A 341 -10.26 46.54 8.85
C ASN A 341 -9.37 47.10 7.74
N PRO A 342 -8.96 48.37 7.78
CA PRO A 342 -8.12 48.96 6.73
C PRO A 342 -6.69 48.36 6.68
N LYS A 343 -6.33 47.51 7.64
CA LYS A 343 -5.08 46.74 7.63
C LYS A 343 -5.26 45.30 7.14
N SER A 344 -6.49 44.85 6.86
CA SER A 344 -6.68 43.50 6.35
C SER A 344 -6.20 43.36 4.91
N VAL A 345 -5.76 42.15 4.58
CA VAL A 345 -5.20 41.84 3.26
C VAL A 345 -5.81 40.56 2.75
N VAL A 346 -6.30 40.58 1.52
CA VAL A 346 -6.71 39.35 0.81
C VAL A 346 -5.55 38.88 -0.08
N TYR A 347 -5.24 37.60 -0.04
CA TYR A 347 -4.28 36.95 -0.93
C TYR A 347 -5.05 36.20 -2.02
N MET A 348 -5.15 36.79 -3.20
CA MET A 348 -5.74 36.19 -4.37
C MET A 348 -4.68 35.39 -5.13
N GLY A 349 -4.94 34.11 -5.38
CA GLY A 349 -4.05 33.30 -6.20
C GLY A 349 -4.52 31.87 -6.42
N ASP A 350 -3.57 31.02 -6.80
CA ASP A 350 -3.77 29.63 -7.16
C ASP A 350 -3.27 28.68 -6.05
N SER A 351 -2.76 27.50 -6.43
CA SER A 351 -2.18 26.50 -5.53
C SER A 351 -0.99 27.03 -4.74
N ILE A 352 -0.22 27.97 -5.27
CA ILE A 352 0.91 28.55 -4.53
C ILE A 352 0.40 29.32 -3.32
N THR A 353 -0.73 30.03 -3.47
CA THR A 353 -1.38 30.73 -2.35
C THR A 353 -2.11 29.75 -1.44
N ASP A 354 -2.94 28.85 -2.00
CA ASP A 354 -3.77 27.87 -1.26
C ASP A 354 -2.92 26.99 -0.32
N PHE A 355 -1.74 26.57 -0.77
CA PHE A 355 -0.87 25.70 0.03
C PHE A 355 -0.11 26.45 1.13
N TRP A 356 0.05 27.77 1.02
CA TRP A 356 0.89 28.55 1.94
C TRP A 356 0.40 28.41 3.39
N ILE A 357 -0.91 28.53 3.63
CA ILE A 357 -1.45 28.42 5.00
C ILE A 357 -1.18 27.08 5.67
N SER A 358 -1.15 25.99 4.88
CA SER A 358 -0.86 24.65 5.37
C SER A 358 0.64 24.37 5.54
N ARG A 359 1.49 24.97 4.70
CA ARG A 359 2.95 24.74 4.69
C ARG A 359 3.71 25.68 5.62
N ASP A 360 3.20 26.88 5.87
CA ASP A 360 3.75 27.82 6.84
C ASP A 360 2.64 28.63 7.52
N SER A 361 1.93 28.00 8.46
CA SER A 361 0.86 28.64 9.23
C SER A 361 1.34 29.82 10.08
N THR A 362 2.65 29.89 10.39
CA THR A 362 3.23 30.96 11.19
C THR A 362 3.19 32.31 10.47
N PHE A 363 3.23 32.30 9.13
CA PHE A 363 3.09 33.51 8.33
C PHE A 363 1.72 34.18 8.52
N TRP A 364 0.67 33.41 8.76
CA TRP A 364 -0.72 33.87 8.82
C TRP A 364 -1.18 34.20 10.23
N SER A 365 -0.58 33.56 11.24
CA SER A 365 -1.01 33.67 12.64
C SER A 365 -1.02 35.10 13.16
N GLY A 366 -2.15 35.51 13.75
CA GLY A 366 -2.33 36.83 14.37
C GLY A 366 -2.43 38.00 13.39
N LYS A 367 -2.39 37.76 12.08
CA LYS A 367 -2.50 38.81 11.05
C LYS A 367 -3.92 38.84 10.48
N PRO A 368 -4.45 40.02 10.11
CA PRO A 368 -5.77 40.14 9.47
C PRO A 368 -5.69 39.76 7.97
N TYR A 369 -5.09 38.61 7.67
CA TYR A 369 -4.85 38.14 6.32
C TYR A 369 -5.85 37.04 5.97
N PHE A 370 -6.38 37.09 4.77
CA PHE A 370 -7.38 36.16 4.26
C PHE A 370 -6.84 35.46 3.02
N ASP A 371 -6.57 34.17 3.16
CA ASP A 371 -6.20 33.32 2.05
C ASP A 371 -7.40 33.10 1.11
N ARG A 372 -7.23 33.41 -0.17
CA ARG A 372 -8.20 33.13 -1.25
C ARG A 372 -7.50 32.42 -2.41
N GLY A 373 -6.55 31.54 -2.09
CA GLY A 373 -5.90 30.67 -3.05
C GLY A 373 -6.79 29.50 -3.43
N ILE A 374 -6.92 29.16 -4.72
CA ILE A 374 -7.62 27.92 -5.11
C ILE A 374 -6.71 27.13 -6.04
N SER A 375 -6.34 25.93 -5.58
CA SER A 375 -5.45 25.05 -6.34
C SER A 375 -5.90 24.82 -7.78
N GLY A 376 -4.96 24.95 -8.71
CA GLY A 376 -5.14 24.74 -10.15
C GLY A 376 -5.81 25.87 -10.92
N GLN A 377 -6.31 26.93 -10.24
CA GLN A 377 -7.03 28.01 -10.93
C GLN A 377 -6.15 28.87 -11.83
N THR A 378 -6.80 29.36 -12.89
CA THR A 378 -6.26 30.32 -13.87
C THR A 378 -6.73 31.75 -13.58
N THR A 379 -6.09 32.74 -14.20
CA THR A 379 -6.47 34.16 -14.07
C THR A 379 -7.92 34.43 -14.47
N THR A 380 -8.48 33.70 -15.44
CA THR A 380 -9.87 33.84 -15.88
C THR A 380 -10.85 33.46 -14.76
N GLN A 381 -10.59 32.37 -14.03
CA GLN A 381 -11.42 31.95 -12.89
C GLN A 381 -11.27 32.93 -11.73
N MET A 382 -10.04 33.37 -11.44
CA MET A 382 -9.77 34.36 -10.40
C MET A 382 -10.50 35.68 -10.65
N LEU A 383 -10.54 36.14 -11.91
CA LEU A 383 -11.27 37.34 -12.31
C LEU A 383 -12.77 37.20 -12.05
N VAL A 384 -13.37 36.05 -12.39
CA VAL A 384 -14.81 35.80 -12.15
C VAL A 384 -15.16 35.86 -10.66
N ARG A 385 -14.34 35.25 -9.79
CA ARG A 385 -14.60 35.27 -8.34
C ARG A 385 -14.08 36.51 -7.60
N PHE A 386 -13.38 37.41 -8.30
CA PHE A 386 -12.69 38.54 -7.68
C PHE A 386 -13.61 39.45 -6.88
N ARG A 387 -14.87 39.62 -7.32
CA ARG A 387 -15.84 40.43 -6.57
C ARG A 387 -16.15 39.84 -5.20
N GLU A 388 -16.54 38.57 -5.15
CA GLU A 388 -16.96 37.92 -3.91
C GLU A 388 -15.78 37.68 -2.97
N ASP A 389 -14.63 37.25 -3.50
CA ASP A 389 -13.47 36.87 -2.70
C ASP A 389 -12.55 38.04 -2.34
N VAL A 390 -12.69 39.20 -2.98
CA VAL A 390 -11.84 40.37 -2.70
C VAL A 390 -12.67 41.62 -2.43
N ILE A 391 -13.44 42.09 -3.41
CA ILE A 391 -14.08 43.41 -3.35
C ILE A 391 -15.08 43.49 -2.19
N ASP A 392 -15.94 42.49 -2.06
CA ASP A 392 -17.00 42.49 -1.06
C ASP A 392 -16.48 42.32 0.38
N LEU A 393 -15.24 41.84 0.53
CA LEU A 393 -14.55 41.75 1.82
C LEU A 393 -13.95 43.10 2.28
N LYS A 394 -13.90 44.09 1.38
CA LYS A 394 -13.40 45.45 1.63
C LYS A 394 -12.04 45.51 2.35
N PRO A 395 -11.02 44.78 1.90
CA PRO A 395 -9.72 44.80 2.54
C PRO A 395 -8.98 46.12 2.31
N GLY A 396 -7.98 46.39 3.16
CA GLY A 396 -7.04 47.50 2.91
C GLY A 396 -6.19 47.29 1.67
N ALA A 397 -5.77 46.04 1.42
CA ALA A 397 -5.01 45.66 0.25
C ALA A 397 -5.39 44.28 -0.29
N VAL A 398 -5.08 44.04 -1.56
CA VAL A 398 -5.07 42.72 -2.19
C VAL A 398 -3.67 42.42 -2.73
N VAL A 399 -3.19 41.22 -2.44
CA VAL A 399 -2.01 40.61 -3.06
C VAL A 399 -2.51 39.71 -4.18
N ILE A 400 -1.98 39.89 -5.39
CA ILE A 400 -2.34 39.08 -6.56
C ILE A 400 -1.09 38.35 -7.05
N LEU A 401 -1.11 37.02 -6.92
CA LEU A 401 -0.12 36.10 -7.49
C LEU A 401 -0.86 35.10 -8.38
N ALA A 402 -0.75 35.27 -9.69
CA ALA A 402 -1.55 34.53 -10.66
C ALA A 402 -0.84 34.40 -12.02
N GLY A 403 -1.16 33.35 -12.77
CA GLY A 403 -0.74 33.17 -14.17
C GLY A 403 0.00 31.87 -14.46
N ILE A 404 0.51 31.15 -13.44
CA ILE A 404 1.31 29.94 -13.70
C ILE A 404 0.47 28.82 -14.31
N ASN A 405 -0.77 28.66 -13.86
CA ASN A 405 -1.70 27.65 -14.37
C ASN A 405 -2.27 28.00 -15.74
N ASP A 406 -2.35 29.29 -16.07
CA ASP A 406 -2.67 29.76 -17.41
C ASP A 406 -1.54 29.39 -18.39
N ILE A 407 -0.28 29.62 -17.99
CA ILE A 407 0.90 29.17 -18.74
C ILE A 407 0.91 27.65 -18.88
N ALA A 408 0.45 26.91 -17.86
CA ALA A 408 0.27 25.46 -17.89
C ALA A 408 -0.98 24.99 -18.67
N GLN A 409 -1.80 25.93 -19.18
CA GLN A 409 -3.04 25.68 -19.92
C GLN A 409 -4.05 24.82 -19.16
N ASN A 410 -4.16 25.00 -17.84
CA ASN A 410 -5.08 24.23 -17.01
C ASN A 410 -6.56 24.44 -17.41
N ASN A 411 -6.89 25.60 -17.98
CA ASN A 411 -8.22 25.90 -18.53
C ASN A 411 -8.21 26.04 -20.06
N GLY A 412 -7.31 25.31 -20.72
CA GLY A 412 -7.11 25.35 -22.17
C GLY A 412 -6.08 26.40 -22.62
N PRO A 413 -5.79 26.46 -23.94
CA PRO A 413 -4.86 27.42 -24.50
C PRO A 413 -5.33 28.87 -24.29
N ILE A 414 -4.39 29.74 -23.93
CA ILE A 414 -4.61 31.16 -23.72
C ILE A 414 -3.33 31.92 -24.10
N ASP A 415 -3.49 33.09 -24.71
CA ASP A 415 -2.38 33.96 -25.07
C ASP A 415 -1.88 34.74 -23.85
N ILE A 416 -0.59 35.05 -23.81
CA ILE A 416 0.02 35.69 -22.64
C ILE A 416 -0.55 37.09 -22.37
N GLU A 417 -0.99 37.77 -23.43
CA GLU A 417 -1.69 39.04 -23.39
C GLU A 417 -3.04 38.94 -22.66
N ASP A 418 -3.77 37.83 -22.83
CA ASP A 418 -5.05 37.61 -22.15
C ASP A 418 -4.85 37.27 -20.67
N ILE A 419 -3.82 36.48 -20.35
CA ILE A 419 -3.40 36.21 -18.95
C ILE A 419 -3.13 37.55 -18.25
N PHE A 420 -2.33 38.40 -18.90
CA PHE A 420 -2.00 39.72 -18.39
C PHE A 420 -3.25 40.62 -18.30
N GLY A 421 -4.11 40.62 -19.31
CA GLY A 421 -5.36 41.38 -19.34
C GLY A 421 -6.30 41.04 -18.17
N ASN A 422 -6.37 39.77 -17.77
CA ASN A 422 -7.11 39.34 -16.59
C ASN A 422 -6.50 39.91 -15.29
N ILE A 423 -5.17 39.89 -15.16
CA ILE A 423 -4.47 40.46 -14.00
C ILE A 423 -4.67 41.98 -13.93
N GLN A 424 -4.57 42.67 -15.06
CA GLN A 424 -4.88 44.11 -15.15
C GLN A 424 -6.31 44.39 -14.72
N SER A 425 -7.27 43.60 -15.19
CA SER A 425 -8.69 43.76 -14.85
C SER A 425 -8.92 43.63 -13.35
N MET A 426 -8.37 42.59 -12.70
CA MET A 426 -8.44 42.43 -11.25
C MET A 426 -7.83 43.63 -10.51
N ALA A 427 -6.65 44.09 -10.93
CA ALA A 427 -5.97 45.23 -10.32
C ALA A 427 -6.76 46.54 -10.45
N LEU A 428 -7.35 46.79 -11.62
CA LEU A 428 -8.18 47.97 -11.87
C LEU A 428 -9.50 47.92 -11.10
N LEU A 429 -10.13 46.74 -11.00
CA LEU A 429 -11.33 46.54 -10.18
C LEU A 429 -11.05 46.81 -8.69
N ALA A 430 -9.93 46.31 -8.16
CA ALA A 430 -9.51 46.60 -6.79
C ALA A 430 -9.28 48.10 -6.58
N LYS A 431 -8.58 48.76 -7.50
CA LYS A 431 -8.34 50.21 -7.43
C LYS A 431 -9.65 51.00 -7.44
N ALA A 432 -10.60 50.64 -8.30
CA ALA A 432 -11.93 51.26 -8.35
C ALA A 432 -12.74 51.05 -7.07
N ALA A 433 -12.53 49.93 -6.37
CA ALA A 433 -13.10 49.64 -5.06
C ALA A 433 -12.34 50.28 -3.88
N ASN A 434 -11.36 51.14 -4.13
CA ASN A 434 -10.46 51.75 -3.14
C ASN A 434 -9.58 50.74 -2.36
N ILE A 435 -9.30 49.58 -2.95
CA ILE A 435 -8.40 48.57 -2.38
C ILE A 435 -6.99 48.79 -2.94
N LYS A 436 -5.96 48.77 -2.09
CA LYS A 436 -4.55 48.86 -2.54
C LYS A 436 -4.14 47.57 -3.23
N VAL A 437 -3.31 47.66 -4.27
CA VAL A 437 -2.88 46.50 -5.07
C VAL A 437 -1.39 46.25 -4.88
N VAL A 438 -1.07 44.99 -4.56
CA VAL A 438 0.27 44.42 -4.59
C VAL A 438 0.29 43.34 -5.67
N LEU A 439 0.97 43.60 -6.78
CA LEU A 439 1.16 42.64 -7.86
C LEU A 439 2.44 41.85 -7.61
N CYS A 440 2.36 40.53 -7.65
CA CYS A 440 3.51 39.66 -7.48
C CYS A 440 3.98 39.14 -8.84
N SER A 441 5.28 39.00 -9.01
CA SER A 441 5.84 38.20 -10.10
C SER A 441 5.35 36.75 -9.97
N VAL A 442 4.93 36.14 -11.08
CA VAL A 442 4.78 34.70 -11.20
C VAL A 442 6.10 34.02 -10.84
N LEU A 443 6.05 32.96 -10.03
CA LEU A 443 7.24 32.26 -9.58
C LEU A 443 7.99 31.61 -10.76
N PRO A 444 9.31 31.39 -10.62
CA PRO A 444 10.09 30.66 -11.61
C PRO A 444 9.55 29.25 -11.79
N ALA A 445 9.50 28.77 -13.04
CA ALA A 445 9.15 27.38 -13.34
C ALA A 445 9.89 26.96 -14.60
N TYR A 446 10.59 25.83 -14.53
CA TYR A 446 11.31 25.27 -15.68
C TYR A 446 10.45 24.27 -16.47
N ALA A 447 9.61 23.51 -15.77
CA ALA A 447 8.72 22.52 -16.35
C ALA A 447 7.53 22.26 -15.40
N PHE A 448 6.46 21.65 -15.91
CA PHE A 448 5.30 21.24 -15.12
C PHE A 448 5.22 19.72 -15.02
N PRO A 449 5.26 19.11 -13.82
CA PRO A 449 5.19 17.66 -13.70
C PRO A 449 3.83 17.08 -14.15
N TRP A 450 2.74 17.84 -14.02
CA TRP A 450 1.40 17.42 -14.47
C TRP A 450 1.10 17.77 -15.95
N ARG A 451 2.00 18.51 -16.60
CA ARG A 451 1.94 18.87 -18.03
C ARG A 451 3.34 18.78 -18.68
N PRO A 452 3.88 17.57 -18.85
CA PRO A 452 5.19 17.37 -19.48
C PRO A 452 5.25 17.95 -20.90
N GLY A 453 6.42 18.46 -21.30
CA GLY A 453 6.66 19.01 -22.64
C GLY A 453 6.39 20.51 -22.79
N MET A 454 5.89 21.17 -21.74
CA MET A 454 5.75 22.63 -21.70
C MET A 454 7.08 23.30 -21.34
N GLU A 455 7.36 24.47 -21.94
CA GLU A 455 8.55 25.29 -21.67
C GLU A 455 8.16 26.65 -21.03
N PRO A 456 7.77 26.68 -19.74
CA PRO A 456 7.19 27.87 -19.11
C PRO A 456 8.18 29.02 -18.84
N ALA A 457 9.47 28.73 -18.69
CA ALA A 457 10.47 29.68 -18.17
C ALA A 457 10.46 31.06 -18.85
N GLN A 458 10.44 31.10 -20.20
CA GLN A 458 10.45 32.37 -20.92
C GLN A 458 9.10 33.08 -20.87
N LYS A 459 7.99 32.32 -20.88
CA LYS A 459 6.64 32.89 -20.74
C LYS A 459 6.46 33.53 -19.37
N VAL A 460 6.98 32.92 -18.31
CA VAL A 460 6.99 33.49 -16.96
C VAL A 460 7.74 34.83 -16.94
N VAL A 461 8.94 34.88 -17.53
CA VAL A 461 9.72 36.13 -17.62
C VAL A 461 8.99 37.21 -18.42
N GLN A 462 8.39 36.85 -19.55
CA GLN A 462 7.62 37.78 -20.39
C GLN A 462 6.42 38.35 -19.63
N LEU A 463 5.61 37.49 -18.99
CA LEU A 463 4.45 37.90 -18.22
C LEU A 463 4.86 38.81 -17.05
N ASN A 464 5.93 38.46 -16.35
CA ASN A 464 6.45 39.26 -15.24
C ASN A 464 6.89 40.66 -15.67
N ALA A 465 7.52 40.79 -16.84
CA ALA A 465 7.88 42.08 -17.41
C ALA A 465 6.64 42.95 -17.69
N MET A 466 5.58 42.34 -18.23
CA MET A 466 4.30 43.03 -18.49
C MET A 466 3.63 43.49 -17.19
N ILE A 467 3.55 42.60 -16.19
CA ILE A 467 3.00 42.91 -14.86
C ILE A 467 3.77 44.06 -14.20
N LYS A 468 5.11 44.02 -14.23
CA LYS A 468 5.94 45.06 -13.65
C LYS A 468 5.72 46.41 -14.33
N ALA A 469 5.77 46.45 -15.67
CA ALA A 469 5.57 47.67 -16.44
C ALA A 469 4.20 48.30 -16.14
N PHE A 470 3.16 47.47 -16.00
CA PHE A 470 1.83 47.92 -15.61
C PHE A 470 1.77 48.47 -14.19
N ALA A 471 2.42 47.79 -13.24
CA ALA A 471 2.50 48.24 -11.85
C ALA A 471 3.15 49.63 -11.76
N ASP A 472 4.30 49.80 -12.43
CA ASP A 472 5.03 51.06 -12.50
C ASP A 472 4.16 52.18 -13.10
N ALA A 473 3.50 51.91 -14.24
CA ALA A 473 2.63 52.88 -14.92
C ALA A 473 1.41 53.29 -14.09
N ASN A 474 0.90 52.39 -13.23
CA ASN A 474 -0.29 52.62 -12.43
C ASN A 474 -0.03 52.98 -10.96
N LYS A 475 1.25 53.14 -10.59
CA LYS A 475 1.70 53.40 -9.22
C LYS A 475 1.19 52.34 -8.24
N MET A 476 1.24 51.08 -8.66
CA MET A 476 0.95 49.90 -7.83
C MET A 476 2.25 49.27 -7.37
N VAL A 477 2.23 48.58 -6.23
CA VAL A 477 3.41 47.90 -5.72
C VAL A 477 3.65 46.63 -6.51
N TYR A 478 4.92 46.39 -6.89
CA TYR A 478 5.37 45.14 -7.49
C TYR A 478 6.30 44.38 -6.54
N VAL A 479 6.02 43.11 -6.29
CA VAL A 479 6.85 42.22 -5.49
C VAL A 479 7.51 41.18 -6.40
N ASP A 480 8.84 41.24 -6.47
CA ASP A 480 9.65 40.37 -7.34
C ASP A 480 10.12 39.10 -6.61
N TYR A 481 9.25 38.10 -6.55
CA TYR A 481 9.62 36.74 -6.12
C TYR A 481 10.52 36.05 -7.13
N HIS A 482 10.31 36.28 -8.42
CA HIS A 482 10.98 35.56 -9.48
C HIS A 482 12.49 35.73 -9.40
N SER A 483 12.98 36.97 -9.35
CA SER A 483 14.41 37.23 -9.22
C SER A 483 15.00 36.72 -7.90
N ALA A 484 14.20 36.68 -6.83
CA ALA A 484 14.65 36.19 -5.52
C ALA A 484 14.74 34.65 -5.43
N MET A 485 14.08 33.92 -6.33
CA MET A 485 13.90 32.47 -6.21
C MET A 485 14.37 31.68 -7.43
N ALA A 486 14.72 32.32 -8.55
CA ALA A 486 15.11 31.65 -9.78
C ALA A 486 16.51 31.02 -9.72
N ASP A 487 16.67 29.85 -10.31
CA ASP A 487 17.96 29.29 -10.69
C ASP A 487 18.44 29.83 -12.06
N GLU A 488 19.64 29.40 -12.48
CA GLU A 488 20.25 29.74 -13.77
C GLU A 488 19.42 29.35 -15.01
N ARG A 489 18.48 28.41 -14.86
CA ARG A 489 17.55 27.96 -15.89
C ARG A 489 16.23 28.71 -15.84
N LYS A 490 16.11 29.72 -14.96
CA LYS A 490 14.86 30.45 -14.67
C LYS A 490 13.77 29.52 -14.11
N GLY A 491 14.18 28.42 -13.48
CA GLY A 491 13.33 27.50 -12.74
C GLY A 491 13.41 27.73 -11.25
N LEU A 492 12.56 27.01 -10.49
CA LEU A 492 12.61 27.02 -9.03
C LEU A 492 13.54 25.88 -8.55
N PRO A 493 14.60 26.18 -7.77
CA PRO A 493 15.50 25.17 -7.22
C PRO A 493 14.78 24.07 -6.43
N LYS A 494 15.28 22.83 -6.47
CA LYS A 494 14.67 21.68 -5.78
C LYS A 494 14.52 21.87 -4.27
N ASN A 495 15.44 22.59 -3.63
CA ASN A 495 15.36 22.90 -2.19
C ASN A 495 14.26 23.93 -1.87
N LEU A 496 13.79 24.68 -2.87
CA LEU A 496 12.71 25.65 -2.74
C LEU A 496 11.38 25.11 -3.29
N ALA A 497 11.38 24.12 -4.18
CA ALA A 497 10.20 23.38 -4.61
C ALA A 497 10.58 21.98 -5.10
N ALA A 498 10.09 20.94 -4.40
CA ALA A 498 10.40 19.55 -4.74
C ALA A 498 9.92 19.14 -6.15
N ASP A 499 8.79 19.71 -6.58
CA ASP A 499 8.17 19.49 -7.88
C ASP A 499 8.55 20.55 -8.94
N GLY A 500 9.39 21.52 -8.56
CA GLY A 500 9.83 22.62 -9.41
C GLY A 500 8.80 23.75 -9.60
N VAL A 501 7.67 23.73 -8.87
CA VAL A 501 6.61 24.75 -8.99
C VAL A 501 6.08 25.23 -7.63
N HIS A 502 5.74 24.33 -6.72
CA HIS A 502 5.08 24.68 -5.45
C HIS A 502 6.11 24.83 -4.32
N PRO A 503 6.22 26.02 -3.69
CA PRO A 503 7.25 26.29 -2.69
C PRO A 503 7.23 25.33 -1.49
N THR A 504 8.41 24.87 -1.05
CA THR A 504 8.58 24.28 0.29
C THR A 504 8.42 25.37 1.36
N VAL A 505 8.48 24.99 2.64
CA VAL A 505 8.48 25.98 3.74
C VAL A 505 9.64 26.97 3.59
N GLU A 506 10.81 26.53 3.11
CA GLU A 506 11.95 27.40 2.82
C GLU A 506 11.63 28.41 1.71
N GLY A 507 10.95 27.97 0.64
CA GLY A 507 10.52 28.85 -0.43
C GLY A 507 9.51 29.92 0.07
N TYR A 508 8.52 29.52 0.86
CA TYR A 508 7.58 30.48 1.46
C TYR A 508 8.26 31.46 2.42
N ARG A 509 9.29 31.04 3.15
CA ARG A 509 10.07 31.92 4.02
C ARG A 509 10.90 32.95 3.26
N ILE A 510 11.17 32.75 1.97
CA ILE A 510 11.72 33.79 1.08
C ILE A 510 10.60 34.75 0.66
N MET A 511 9.44 34.23 0.29
CA MET A 511 8.30 35.03 -0.19
C MET A 511 7.73 35.97 0.90
N GLY A 512 7.57 35.47 2.13
CA GLY A 512 6.90 36.18 3.22
C GLY A 512 7.45 37.59 3.49
N PRO A 513 8.75 37.76 3.78
CA PRO A 513 9.32 39.08 4.03
C PRO A 513 9.21 40.04 2.83
N LEU A 514 9.28 39.52 1.60
CA LEU A 514 9.16 40.32 0.38
C LEU A 514 7.76 40.91 0.22
N VAL A 515 6.73 40.08 0.44
CA VAL A 515 5.34 40.53 0.32
C VAL A 515 4.91 41.42 1.47
N GLU A 516 5.38 41.16 2.70
CA GLU A 516 5.10 42.03 3.84
C GLU A 516 5.66 43.44 3.63
N LYS A 517 6.86 43.54 3.06
CA LYS A 517 7.43 44.83 2.66
C LYS A 517 6.54 45.53 1.62
N GLY A 518 6.09 44.80 0.60
CA GLY A 518 5.21 45.34 -0.44
C GLY A 518 3.84 45.78 0.08
N ILE A 519 3.22 45.00 0.97
CA ILE A 519 1.96 45.35 1.64
C ILE A 519 2.15 46.61 2.48
N ALA A 520 3.22 46.69 3.26
CA ALA A 520 3.50 47.86 4.08
C ALA A 520 3.70 49.13 3.24
N GLU A 521 4.30 49.01 2.05
CA GLU A 521 4.42 50.10 1.09
C GLU A 521 3.05 50.50 0.51
N ALA A 522 2.26 49.53 0.07
CA ALA A 522 0.95 49.76 -0.54
C ALA A 522 -0.02 50.47 0.41
N LEU A 523 -0.03 50.08 1.69
CA LEU A 523 -0.88 50.68 2.72
C LEU A 523 -0.42 52.09 3.16
N LYS A 524 0.84 52.48 2.92
CA LYS A 524 1.34 53.85 3.21
C LYS A 524 0.92 54.87 2.15
N THR A 525 0.69 54.42 0.92
CA THR A 525 0.40 55.32 -0.21
C THR A 525 -1.00 55.92 -0.07
N LYS A 526 -1.09 57.25 0.10
CA LYS A 526 -2.37 57.98 0.01
C LYS A 526 -2.93 57.83 -1.41
N GLN A 527 -4.17 57.36 -1.55
CA GLN A 527 -4.83 57.32 -2.86
C GLN A 527 -5.04 58.76 -3.32
N ALA A 528 -4.60 59.09 -4.54
CA ALA A 528 -5.06 60.31 -5.20
C ALA A 528 -6.58 60.16 -5.40
N ARG A 529 -7.34 61.14 -4.92
CA ARG A 529 -8.81 61.18 -5.04
C ARG A 529 -9.25 61.31 -6.49
#